data_AF-A0A834Z6F1-F1
#
_entry.id   AF-A0A834Z6F1-F1
#
_cell.length_a   1.000
_cell.length_b   1.000
_cell.length_c   1.000
_cell.angle_alpha   90.00
_cell.angle_beta   90.00
_cell.angle_gamma   90.00
#
_symmetry.space_group_name_H-M   'P 1'
#
loop_
_entity.id
_entity.type
_entity.pdbx_description
1 polymer ?
#
loop_
_entity_poly.entity_id
_entity_poly.type
_entity_poly.pdbx_seq_one_letter_code
_entity_poly.pdbx_strand_id
1 'polypeptide(L)'
;MASASSALRTISTSLKLPISRSPTSLHNPKLLGFKLPDSFLTPNLKFLSTSQNFSTQRNTKNITTRSFFSKKENIPPDSSRPAKVQELCVYEINERDRGSPAYLRLSQKSVNSLGDLVPFSNKIYSGDLEKRLGVTAGLCVLIQNVPEKKGDRYEAIYSFYFGDYGHVSVQGAYLTYEDTYLAVTGGSGIFEGVYGQVKLQPIVFPIKLFYTFYLKGISDLPAEILGKKPVEPSPAIEPSPAAKATEPQATIPNFTN
;
A
#
# COMPACT_ATOMS: atom_id res chain seq x y z
N MET A 1 -5.82 -38.05 -32.34
CA MET A 1 -4.47 -37.48 -32.50
C MET A 1 -4.12 -36.72 -31.24
N ALA A 2 -3.11 -37.19 -30.51
CA ALA A 2 -2.65 -36.58 -29.26
C ALA A 2 -1.80 -35.34 -29.58
N SER A 3 -2.07 -34.22 -28.90
CA SER A 3 -1.26 -33.00 -28.99
C SER A 3 -0.53 -32.81 -27.66
N ALA A 4 0.79 -32.87 -27.72
CA ALA A 4 1.69 -32.82 -26.58
C ALA A 4 1.93 -31.38 -26.11
N SER A 5 1.76 -31.17 -24.81
CA SER A 5 2.10 -29.96 -24.07
C SER A 5 3.62 -29.85 -23.87
N SER A 6 4.24 -28.77 -24.36
CA SER A 6 5.64 -28.44 -24.10
C SER A 6 5.76 -27.38 -23.00
N ALA A 7 6.37 -27.78 -21.89
CA ALA A 7 6.77 -26.89 -20.80
C ALA A 7 8.12 -26.25 -21.14
N LEU A 8 8.20 -24.92 -21.12
CA LEU A 8 9.44 -24.18 -21.29
C LEU A 8 10.26 -24.23 -19.98
N ARG A 9 11.39 -24.94 -20.02
CA ARG A 9 12.43 -24.93 -18.97
C ARG A 9 13.32 -23.71 -19.17
N THR A 10 13.40 -22.82 -18.18
CA THR A 10 14.39 -21.73 -18.15
C THR A 10 15.71 -22.29 -17.63
N ILE A 11 16.73 -22.26 -18.47
CA ILE A 11 18.11 -22.63 -18.15
C ILE A 11 18.76 -21.44 -17.44
N SER A 12 19.20 -21.63 -16.19
CA SER A 12 20.05 -20.68 -15.46
C SER A 12 21.50 -20.89 -15.89
N THR A 13 22.10 -19.90 -16.54
CA THR A 13 23.54 -19.88 -16.85
C THR A 13 24.27 -19.02 -15.84
N SER A 14 24.93 -19.66 -14.87
CA SER A 14 25.90 -18.99 -13.98
C SER A 14 27.19 -18.74 -14.75
N LEU A 15 27.48 -17.48 -15.10
CA LEU A 15 28.78 -17.09 -15.63
C LEU A 15 29.78 -16.99 -14.46
N LYS A 16 30.71 -17.95 -14.39
CA LYS A 16 31.89 -17.88 -13.51
C LYS A 16 32.97 -17.04 -14.21
N LEU A 17 33.37 -15.93 -13.58
CA LEU A 17 34.52 -15.14 -14.02
C LEU A 17 35.83 -15.69 -13.42
N PRO A 18 36.95 -15.69 -14.17
CA PRO A 18 38.20 -16.29 -13.74
C PRO A 18 39.02 -15.36 -12.84
N ILE A 19 39.66 -15.98 -11.84
CA ILE A 19 40.60 -15.37 -10.90
C ILE A 19 41.93 -15.10 -11.60
N SER A 20 42.40 -13.84 -11.58
CA SER A 20 43.78 -13.48 -11.92
C SER A 20 44.56 -13.14 -10.65
N ARG A 21 45.70 -13.79 -10.46
CA ARG A 21 46.68 -13.52 -9.39
C ARG A 21 47.91 -12.85 -10.02
N SER A 22 48.33 -11.71 -9.46
CA SER A 22 49.74 -11.38 -9.29
C SER A 22 49.92 -10.26 -8.24
N PRO A 23 51.11 -10.16 -7.60
CA PRO A 23 51.25 -9.63 -6.24
C PRO A 23 51.93 -8.26 -6.20
N THR A 24 51.58 -7.42 -5.22
CA THR A 24 52.47 -6.33 -4.77
C THR A 24 52.18 -5.87 -3.33
N SER A 25 53.27 -5.82 -2.57
CA SER A 25 53.62 -4.82 -1.54
C SER A 25 52.77 -4.70 -0.27
N LEU A 26 53.40 -5.14 0.83
CA LEU A 26 53.12 -4.80 2.22
C LEU A 26 52.99 -3.28 2.46
N HIS A 27 51.89 -2.85 3.07
CA HIS A 27 51.84 -1.74 4.03
C HIS A 27 50.60 -1.87 4.92
N ASN A 28 50.82 -2.10 6.22
CA ASN A 28 49.80 -2.13 7.26
C ASN A 28 49.38 -0.69 7.63
N PRO A 29 48.06 -0.45 7.83
CA PRO A 29 47.63 0.40 8.92
C PRO A 29 46.67 -0.34 9.87
N LYS A 30 46.99 -0.16 11.15
CA LYS A 30 46.34 -0.64 12.38
C LYS A 30 44.80 -0.71 12.32
N LEU A 31 44.27 -1.90 12.64
CA LEU A 31 42.90 -2.11 13.11
C LEU A 31 42.72 -1.39 14.47
N LEU A 32 41.91 -0.33 14.49
CA LEU A 32 41.36 0.24 15.71
C LEU A 32 40.22 -0.69 16.18
N GLY A 33 40.54 -1.56 17.14
CA GLY A 33 39.55 -2.37 17.83
C GLY A 33 38.67 -1.49 18.72
N PHE A 34 37.36 -1.48 18.45
CA PHE A 34 36.38 -0.97 19.39
C PHE A 34 36.26 -1.98 20.55
N LYS A 35 36.80 -1.60 21.71
CA LYS A 35 36.60 -2.32 22.97
C LYS A 35 35.19 -2.03 23.48
N LEU A 36 34.33 -3.05 23.56
CA LEU A 36 33.18 -3.02 24.46
C LEU A 36 33.71 -3.10 25.91
N PRO A 37 33.26 -2.25 26.84
CA PRO A 37 33.43 -2.52 28.26
C PRO A 37 32.30 -3.44 28.73
N ASP A 38 32.68 -4.66 29.07
CA ASP A 38 31.91 -5.54 29.94
C ASP A 38 31.89 -5.01 31.39
N SER A 39 30.86 -5.45 32.10
CA SER A 39 30.63 -5.37 33.55
C SER A 39 30.00 -4.09 34.10
N PHE A 40 28.69 -4.16 34.35
CA PHE A 40 28.19 -4.11 35.74
C PHE A 40 27.05 -5.13 35.92
N LEU A 41 27.31 -6.10 36.78
CA LEU A 41 26.38 -7.11 37.25
C LEU A 41 25.38 -6.47 38.25
N THR A 42 24.10 -6.56 37.90
CA THR A 42 22.84 -6.73 38.70
C THR A 42 22.72 -6.12 40.11
N PRO A 43 21.49 -5.68 40.49
CA PRO A 43 20.63 -6.65 41.17
C PRO A 43 19.15 -6.60 40.75
N ASN A 44 18.61 -7.82 40.61
CA ASN A 44 17.20 -8.23 40.74
C ASN A 44 16.19 -7.14 41.18
N LEU A 45 15.26 -6.80 40.28
CA LEU A 45 13.97 -6.21 40.66
C LEU A 45 13.13 -7.31 41.34
N LYS A 46 13.15 -7.33 42.67
CA LYS A 46 12.24 -8.13 43.48
C LYS A 46 10.84 -7.52 43.38
N PHE A 47 9.92 -8.23 42.75
CA PHE A 47 8.48 -7.99 42.91
C PHE A 47 8.11 -8.23 44.38
N LEU A 48 7.85 -7.16 45.13
CA LEU A 48 7.17 -7.26 46.42
C LEU A 48 5.67 -7.39 46.16
N SER A 49 5.17 -8.63 46.24
CA SER A 49 3.77 -8.86 46.55
C SER A 49 3.55 -8.49 48.01
N THR A 50 2.74 -7.47 48.25
CA THR A 50 2.22 -7.20 49.60
C THR A 50 0.72 -7.48 49.57
N SER A 51 0.35 -8.66 50.05
CA SER A 51 -0.99 -8.95 50.53
C SER A 51 -1.24 -8.09 51.77
N GLN A 52 -2.12 -7.10 51.66
CA GLN A 52 -2.64 -6.39 52.82
C GLN A 52 -4.15 -6.63 52.94
N ASN A 53 -4.47 -7.28 54.05
CA ASN A 53 -5.79 -7.63 54.52
C ASN A 53 -6.65 -6.38 54.70
N PHE A 54 -7.90 -6.47 54.24
CA PHE A 54 -8.93 -5.48 54.56
C PHE A 54 -9.22 -5.53 56.07
N SER A 55 -8.81 -4.48 56.79
CA SER A 55 -9.39 -4.16 58.09
C SER A 55 -10.17 -2.85 57.98
N THR A 56 -11.38 -2.90 58.49
CA THR A 56 -12.37 -1.83 58.55
C THR A 56 -11.97 -0.81 59.61
N GLN A 57 -11.61 0.40 59.20
CA GLN A 57 -11.72 1.56 60.08
C GLN A 57 -12.14 2.81 59.29
N ARG A 58 -13.37 3.26 59.60
CA ARG A 58 -13.89 4.57 59.22
C ARG A 58 -13.01 5.63 59.86
N ASN A 59 -12.49 6.56 59.06
CA ASN A 59 -12.31 7.92 59.54
C ASN A 59 -12.50 8.93 58.43
N THR A 60 -13.41 9.85 58.70
CA THR A 60 -13.96 10.88 57.83
C THR A 60 -12.98 12.03 57.65
N LYS A 61 -12.47 12.24 56.43
CA LYS A 61 -11.99 13.54 55.98
C LYS A 61 -12.37 13.73 54.51
N ASN A 62 -13.28 14.66 54.28
CA ASN A 62 -13.80 15.03 52.97
C ASN A 62 -12.66 15.54 52.08
N ILE A 63 -12.20 14.70 51.14
CA ILE A 63 -11.42 15.15 49.99
C ILE A 63 -12.43 15.38 48.87
N THR A 64 -12.71 16.66 48.61
CA THR A 64 -13.53 17.08 47.47
C THR A 64 -12.71 16.89 46.19
N THR A 65 -12.88 15.75 45.53
CA THR A 65 -12.35 15.54 44.18
C THR A 65 -13.15 16.44 43.24
N ARG A 66 -12.61 17.63 42.89
CA ARG A 66 -13.12 18.42 41.77
C ARG A 66 -12.80 17.67 40.49
N SER A 67 -13.78 16.97 39.94
CA SER A 67 -13.76 16.57 38.53
C SER A 67 -13.72 17.83 37.67
N PHE A 68 -12.73 17.93 36.80
CA PHE A 68 -12.72 18.93 35.73
C PHE A 68 -13.84 18.61 34.75
N PHE A 69 -15.06 19.05 35.04
CA PHE A 69 -16.08 19.20 34.02
C PHE A 69 -15.63 20.36 33.13
N SER A 70 -14.95 20.00 32.03
CA SER A 70 -14.66 20.93 30.96
C SER A 70 -15.97 21.60 30.56
N LYS A 71 -16.03 22.91 30.69
CA LYS A 71 -17.17 23.70 30.21
C LYS A 71 -17.29 23.37 28.73
N LYS A 72 -18.49 22.95 28.32
CA LYS A 72 -18.88 22.81 26.93
C LYS A 72 -18.79 24.19 26.30
N GLU A 73 -17.62 24.54 25.77
CA GLU A 73 -17.53 25.61 24.78
C GLU A 73 -18.45 25.21 23.63
N ASN A 74 -19.22 26.17 23.16
CA ASN A 74 -20.04 26.03 21.97
C ASN A 74 -19.10 25.78 20.79
N ILE A 75 -18.81 24.51 20.52
CA ILE A 75 -18.24 24.08 19.26
C ILE A 75 -19.24 24.60 18.21
N PRO A 76 -18.84 25.50 17.30
CA PRO A 76 -19.71 25.87 16.18
C PRO A 76 -20.17 24.56 15.52
N PRO A 77 -21.43 24.45 15.06
CA PRO A 77 -21.93 23.19 14.51
C PRO A 77 -20.91 22.67 13.52
N ASP A 78 -20.37 21.48 13.80
CA ASP A 78 -19.42 20.77 12.93
C ASP A 78 -19.85 21.07 11.51
N SER A 79 -18.99 21.74 10.74
CA SER A 79 -19.25 22.00 9.34
C SER A 79 -19.58 20.64 8.73
N SER A 80 -20.86 20.43 8.42
CA SER A 80 -21.38 19.10 8.14
C SER A 80 -20.58 18.55 6.96
N ARG A 81 -19.70 17.58 7.23
CA ARG A 81 -18.79 17.03 6.22
C ARG A 81 -19.62 16.70 4.97
N PRO A 82 -19.24 17.18 3.78
CA PRO A 82 -20.06 17.01 2.58
C PRO A 82 -20.48 15.55 2.42
N ALA A 83 -21.80 15.30 2.46
CA ALA A 83 -22.37 13.96 2.31
C ALA A 83 -22.46 13.52 0.84
N LYS A 84 -22.23 14.45 -0.09
CA LYS A 84 -22.21 14.21 -1.54
C LYS A 84 -21.13 13.17 -1.87
N VAL A 85 -21.54 12.11 -2.57
CA VAL A 85 -20.63 11.12 -3.14
C VAL A 85 -20.17 11.61 -4.50
N GLN A 86 -18.86 11.57 -4.74
CA GLN A 86 -18.26 11.83 -6.03
C GLN A 86 -17.59 10.56 -6.55
N GLU A 87 -17.86 10.23 -7.82
CA GLU A 87 -17.25 9.08 -8.47
C GLU A 87 -15.97 9.49 -9.19
N LEU A 88 -14.90 8.73 -8.99
CA LEU A 88 -13.64 8.86 -9.72
C LEU A 88 -13.26 7.48 -10.27
N CYS A 89 -13.10 7.39 -11.58
CA CYS A 89 -12.70 6.15 -12.26
C CYS A 89 -11.24 6.22 -12.68
N VAL A 90 -10.48 5.16 -12.41
CA VAL A 90 -9.03 5.09 -12.68
C VAL A 90 -8.68 3.72 -13.22
N TYR A 91 -7.81 3.68 -14.23
CA TYR A 91 -7.16 2.45 -14.69
C TYR A 91 -5.78 2.32 -14.07
N GLU A 92 -5.47 1.15 -13.52
CA GLU A 92 -4.13 0.79 -13.08
C GLU A 92 -3.53 -0.22 -14.06
N ILE A 93 -2.36 0.10 -14.61
CA ILE A 93 -1.72 -0.70 -15.66
C ILE A 93 -0.25 -0.95 -15.29
N ASN A 94 0.10 -2.24 -15.21
CA ASN A 94 1.48 -2.67 -15.12
C ASN A 94 2.09 -2.75 -16.53
N GLU A 95 2.82 -1.72 -16.94
CA GLU A 95 3.51 -1.71 -18.24
C GLU A 95 4.82 -2.49 -18.26
N ARG A 96 5.13 -3.23 -17.17
CA ARG A 96 6.30 -4.09 -17.01
C ARG A 96 7.65 -3.35 -17.07
N ASP A 97 7.63 -2.05 -16.84
CA ASP A 97 8.80 -1.16 -16.90
C ASP A 97 9.25 -0.64 -15.52
N ARG A 98 8.64 -1.12 -14.43
CA ARG A 98 8.92 -0.66 -13.04
C ARG A 98 9.57 -1.70 -12.14
N GLY A 99 9.93 -2.88 -12.67
CA GLY A 99 10.38 -4.01 -11.84
C GLY A 99 9.31 -4.51 -10.86
N SER A 100 8.03 -4.25 -11.16
CA SER A 100 6.88 -4.55 -10.31
C SER A 100 5.99 -5.64 -10.91
N PRO A 101 5.35 -6.50 -10.08
CA PRO A 101 5.52 -6.64 -8.64
C PRO A 101 6.84 -7.34 -8.25
N ALA A 102 7.29 -7.13 -7.01
CA ALA A 102 8.35 -7.92 -6.40
C ALA A 102 7.73 -9.01 -5.54
N TYR A 103 7.75 -10.27 -5.99
CA TYR A 103 7.19 -11.38 -5.20
C TYR A 103 8.21 -11.92 -4.21
N LEU A 104 7.98 -11.70 -2.91
CA LEU A 104 8.83 -12.17 -1.81
C LEU A 104 8.21 -13.44 -1.21
N ARG A 105 8.76 -14.60 -1.59
CA ARG A 105 8.29 -15.92 -1.12
C ARG A 105 8.83 -16.26 0.28
N LEU A 106 8.39 -15.49 1.27
CA LEU A 106 8.83 -15.61 2.66
C LEU A 106 8.29 -16.86 3.37
N SER A 107 7.19 -17.43 2.89
CA SER A 107 6.62 -18.67 3.44
C SER A 107 7.51 -19.89 3.24
N GLN A 108 8.47 -19.83 2.30
CA GLN A 108 9.34 -20.94 1.89
C GLN A 108 8.59 -22.18 1.41
N LYS A 109 7.32 -22.02 1.02
CA LYS A 109 6.47 -23.10 0.49
C LYS A 109 6.48 -23.08 -1.04
N SER A 110 6.21 -24.25 -1.63
CA SER A 110 6.11 -24.40 -3.08
C SER A 110 4.84 -23.75 -3.66
N VAL A 111 3.79 -23.66 -2.83
CA VAL A 111 2.51 -23.01 -3.16
C VAL A 111 2.45 -21.68 -2.42
N ASN A 112 1.89 -20.67 -3.08
CA ASN A 112 1.55 -19.39 -2.51
C ASN A 112 0.88 -19.59 -1.13
N SER A 113 1.49 -19.04 -0.09
CA SER A 113 1.07 -19.30 1.29
C SER A 113 1.13 -18.04 2.16
N LEU A 114 0.33 -18.04 3.23
CA LEU A 114 0.28 -16.97 4.22
C LEU A 114 1.68 -16.47 4.59
N GLY A 115 1.87 -15.15 4.52
CA GLY A 115 3.13 -14.48 4.86
C GLY A 115 4.02 -14.15 3.66
N ASP A 116 3.74 -14.65 2.46
CA ASP A 116 4.35 -14.10 1.25
C ASP A 116 3.96 -12.63 1.08
N LEU A 117 4.91 -11.81 0.65
CA LEU A 117 4.74 -10.36 0.51
C LEU A 117 4.93 -9.95 -0.94
N VAL A 118 4.13 -8.99 -1.39
CA VAL A 118 4.17 -8.48 -2.75
C VAL A 118 4.15 -6.95 -2.75
N PRO A 119 5.32 -6.30 -2.56
CA PRO A 119 5.47 -4.88 -2.87
C PRO A 119 5.19 -4.61 -4.36
N PHE A 120 4.47 -3.55 -4.66
CA PHE A 120 4.13 -3.19 -6.04
C PHE A 120 4.01 -1.68 -6.27
N SER A 121 4.15 -1.30 -7.54
CA SER A 121 3.86 0.04 -8.04
C SER A 121 3.56 -0.03 -9.55
N ASN A 122 2.36 0.38 -9.95
CA ASN A 122 1.92 0.40 -11.34
C ASN A 122 1.57 1.83 -11.77
N LYS A 123 1.44 2.06 -13.08
CA LYS A 123 1.00 3.36 -13.59
C LYS A 123 -0.52 3.48 -13.44
N ILE A 124 -1.00 4.70 -13.21
CA ILE A 124 -2.44 4.99 -13.21
C ILE A 124 -2.83 6.04 -14.25
N TYR A 125 -3.99 5.80 -14.86
CA TYR A 125 -4.56 6.59 -15.95
C TYR A 125 -5.99 7.01 -15.62
N SER A 126 -6.45 8.11 -16.21
CA SER A 126 -7.83 8.58 -16.08
C SER A 126 -8.83 7.54 -16.56
N GLY A 127 -10.09 7.65 -16.10
CA GLY A 127 -11.16 6.73 -16.47
C GLY A 127 -11.46 6.70 -17.97
N ASP A 128 -11.19 7.81 -18.68
CA ASP A 128 -11.30 7.90 -20.14
C ASP A 128 -10.03 7.44 -20.89
N LEU A 129 -8.97 7.02 -20.17
CA LEU A 129 -7.68 6.56 -20.69
C LEU A 129 -6.86 7.62 -21.44
N GLU A 130 -7.21 8.90 -21.33
CA GLU A 130 -6.57 9.99 -22.07
C GLU A 130 -5.45 10.71 -21.32
N LYS A 131 -5.34 10.52 -19.99
CA LYS A 131 -4.31 11.17 -19.17
C LYS A 131 -3.56 10.19 -18.28
N ARG A 132 -2.23 10.34 -18.23
CA ARG A 132 -1.38 9.74 -17.19
C ARG A 132 -1.52 10.55 -15.90
N LEU A 133 -2.03 9.90 -14.85
CA LEU A 133 -2.29 10.55 -13.55
C LEU A 133 -1.13 10.36 -12.59
N GLY A 134 -0.52 9.18 -12.56
CA GLY A 134 0.60 8.93 -11.65
C GLY A 134 0.89 7.45 -11.44
N VAL A 135 1.00 7.02 -10.19
CA VAL A 135 1.26 5.62 -9.82
C VAL A 135 0.42 5.12 -8.64
N THR A 136 0.20 3.81 -8.56
CA THR A 136 -0.03 3.13 -7.28
C THR A 136 1.31 2.83 -6.61
N ALA A 137 1.33 2.77 -5.28
CA ALA A 137 2.46 2.19 -4.55
C ALA A 137 2.00 1.61 -3.21
N GLY A 138 2.43 0.39 -2.91
CA GLY A 138 2.18 -0.23 -1.62
C GLY A 138 2.53 -1.71 -1.56
N LEU A 139 1.79 -2.44 -0.73
CA LEU A 139 2.09 -3.80 -0.34
C LEU A 139 0.82 -4.65 -0.34
N CYS A 140 0.93 -5.84 -0.92
CA CYS A 140 -0.03 -6.93 -0.72
C CYS A 140 0.58 -8.00 0.18
N VAL A 141 -0.15 -8.42 1.21
CA VAL A 141 0.18 -9.56 2.07
C VAL A 141 -0.67 -10.73 1.62
N LEU A 142 -0.05 -11.84 1.22
CA LEU A 142 -0.80 -13.03 0.85
C LEU A 142 -1.46 -13.62 2.10
N ILE A 143 -2.78 -13.81 2.04
CA ILE A 143 -3.57 -14.41 3.12
C ILE A 143 -3.76 -15.90 2.86
N GLN A 144 -4.19 -16.25 1.65
CA GLN A 144 -4.53 -17.62 1.30
C GLN A 144 -4.49 -17.82 -0.21
N ASN A 145 -3.93 -18.95 -0.64
CA ASN A 145 -4.17 -19.50 -1.98
C ASN A 145 -5.51 -20.24 -1.99
N VAL A 146 -6.31 -20.01 -3.04
CA VAL A 146 -7.65 -20.58 -3.22
C VAL A 146 -7.66 -21.42 -4.51
N PRO A 147 -7.25 -22.71 -4.44
CA PRO A 147 -7.09 -23.57 -5.61
C PRO A 147 -8.36 -23.70 -6.45
N GLU A 148 -9.53 -23.74 -5.82
CA GLU A 148 -10.83 -23.90 -6.48
C GLU A 148 -11.16 -22.72 -7.40
N LYS A 149 -10.64 -21.52 -7.07
CA LYS A 149 -10.78 -20.29 -7.85
C LYS A 149 -9.57 -20.01 -8.74
N LYS A 150 -8.53 -20.86 -8.69
CA LYS A 150 -7.25 -20.67 -9.38
C LYS A 150 -6.64 -19.29 -9.09
N GLY A 151 -6.73 -18.85 -7.85
CA GLY A 151 -6.31 -17.51 -7.48
C GLY A 151 -5.93 -17.38 -6.02
N ASP A 152 -5.64 -16.16 -5.62
CA ASP A 152 -5.12 -15.82 -4.30
C ASP A 152 -5.98 -14.73 -3.65
N ARG A 153 -6.03 -14.75 -2.32
CA ARG A 153 -6.55 -13.66 -1.50
C ARG A 153 -5.40 -12.91 -0.87
N TYR A 154 -5.33 -11.62 -1.11
CA TYR A 154 -4.40 -10.70 -0.46
C TYR A 154 -5.14 -9.72 0.45
N GLU A 155 -4.46 -9.27 1.49
CA GLU A 155 -4.75 -7.99 2.17
C GLU A 155 -3.83 -6.94 1.57
N ALA A 156 -4.39 -5.88 1.02
CA ALA A 156 -3.67 -4.83 0.31
C ALA A 156 -3.71 -3.52 1.09
N ILE A 157 -2.56 -2.84 1.19
CA ILE A 157 -2.41 -1.51 1.78
C ILE A 157 -1.54 -0.70 0.82
N TYR A 158 -2.13 0.33 0.20
CA TYR A 158 -1.45 1.11 -0.84
C TYR A 158 -2.11 2.46 -1.06
N SER A 159 -1.43 3.31 -1.84
CA SER A 159 -1.89 4.65 -2.18
C SER A 159 -1.90 4.86 -3.70
N PHE A 160 -2.79 5.73 -4.15
CA PHE A 160 -2.89 6.26 -5.51
C PHE A 160 -2.37 7.69 -5.51
N TYR A 161 -1.29 7.95 -6.24
CA TYR A 161 -0.65 9.26 -6.32
C TYR A 161 -1.05 9.99 -7.59
N PHE A 162 -1.56 11.21 -7.44
CA PHE A 162 -2.10 12.07 -8.50
C PHE A 162 -1.27 13.35 -8.67
N GLY A 163 0.07 13.23 -8.67
CA GLY A 163 0.96 14.38 -8.84
C GLY A 163 0.69 15.49 -7.81
N ASP A 164 0.59 16.73 -8.29
CA ASP A 164 0.33 17.90 -7.43
C ASP A 164 -1.03 17.87 -6.71
N TYR A 165 -1.98 17.04 -7.16
CA TYR A 165 -3.29 16.94 -6.50
C TYR A 165 -3.23 16.21 -5.15
N GLY A 166 -2.18 15.43 -4.89
CA GLY A 166 -2.01 14.64 -3.68
C GLY A 166 -2.26 13.14 -3.92
N HIS A 167 -2.74 12.44 -2.90
CA HIS A 167 -2.95 11.00 -2.98
C HIS A 167 -4.19 10.53 -2.21
N VAL A 168 -4.67 9.34 -2.55
CA VAL A 168 -5.72 8.60 -1.82
C VAL A 168 -5.14 7.28 -1.33
N SER A 169 -5.29 6.99 -0.04
CA SER A 169 -4.86 5.73 0.56
C SER A 169 -6.03 4.77 0.70
N VAL A 170 -5.76 3.48 0.47
CA VAL A 170 -6.75 2.41 0.56
C VAL A 170 -6.22 1.22 1.35
N GLN A 171 -7.15 0.47 1.93
CA GLN A 171 -6.87 -0.78 2.61
C GLN A 171 -8.03 -1.77 2.41
N GLY A 172 -7.71 -3.03 2.15
CA GLY A 172 -8.70 -4.11 2.15
C GLY A 172 -8.32 -5.32 1.30
N ALA A 173 -9.32 -6.14 0.99
CA ALA A 173 -9.12 -7.38 0.27
C ALA A 173 -8.84 -7.12 -1.22
N TYR A 174 -7.81 -7.79 -1.75
CA TYR A 174 -7.58 -7.95 -3.18
C TYR A 174 -7.68 -9.42 -3.55
N LEU A 175 -8.69 -9.76 -4.35
CA LEU A 175 -8.93 -11.11 -4.85
C LEU A 175 -8.56 -11.17 -6.33
N THR A 176 -7.74 -12.14 -6.72
CA THR A 176 -7.27 -12.25 -8.12
C THR A 176 -8.33 -12.82 -9.08
N TYR A 177 -9.51 -13.14 -8.58
CA TYR A 177 -10.54 -13.93 -9.27
C TYR A 177 -11.94 -13.29 -9.25
N GLU A 178 -12.15 -12.20 -8.51
CA GLU A 178 -13.43 -11.48 -8.46
C GLU A 178 -13.26 -10.02 -8.00
N ASP A 179 -14.29 -9.22 -8.24
CA ASP A 179 -14.37 -7.83 -7.81
C ASP A 179 -14.36 -7.72 -6.28
N THR A 180 -13.78 -6.65 -5.76
CA THR A 180 -13.71 -6.37 -4.31
C THR A 180 -14.01 -4.91 -4.02
N TYR A 181 -14.23 -4.60 -2.74
CA TYR A 181 -14.28 -3.23 -2.24
C TYR A 181 -13.19 -3.04 -1.18
N LEU A 182 -12.42 -1.97 -1.33
CA LEU A 182 -11.43 -1.53 -0.36
C LEU A 182 -11.92 -0.26 0.33
N ALA A 183 -11.53 -0.09 1.59
CA ALA A 183 -11.79 1.14 2.33
C ALA A 183 -10.88 2.26 1.83
N VAL A 184 -11.44 3.44 1.62
CA VAL A 184 -10.66 4.68 1.45
C VAL A 184 -10.33 5.20 2.85
N THR A 185 -9.06 5.14 3.23
CA THR A 185 -8.61 5.43 4.60
C THR A 185 -8.22 6.89 4.82
N GLY A 186 -8.03 7.64 3.75
CA GLY A 186 -7.68 9.06 3.80
C GLY A 186 -6.99 9.52 2.52
N GLY A 187 -6.48 10.75 2.55
CA GLY A 187 -5.77 11.35 1.43
C GLY A 187 -5.11 12.67 1.80
N SER A 188 -4.40 13.26 0.84
CA SER A 188 -3.72 14.56 0.97
C SER A 188 -4.08 15.49 -0.19
N GLY A 189 -3.69 16.76 -0.10
CA GLY A 189 -3.96 17.74 -1.16
C GLY A 189 -5.46 17.95 -1.34
N ILE A 190 -5.97 17.84 -2.57
CA ILE A 190 -7.41 17.98 -2.82
C ILE A 190 -8.23 16.83 -2.19
N PHE A 191 -7.56 15.76 -1.78
CA PHE A 191 -8.15 14.60 -1.12
C PHE A 191 -8.02 14.64 0.40
N GLU A 192 -7.58 15.76 0.99
CA GLU A 192 -7.52 15.91 2.44
C GLU A 192 -8.91 15.67 3.07
N GLY A 193 -8.96 14.77 4.06
CA GLY A 193 -10.22 14.42 4.70
C GLY A 193 -11.16 13.61 3.81
N VAL A 194 -10.67 12.93 2.77
CA VAL A 194 -11.48 11.98 1.99
C VAL A 194 -11.79 10.71 2.78
N TYR A 195 -12.96 10.12 2.52
CA TYR A 195 -13.37 8.80 3.04
C TYR A 195 -14.34 8.14 2.06
N GLY A 196 -14.59 6.85 2.25
CA GLY A 196 -15.53 6.08 1.43
C GLY A 196 -15.00 4.69 1.13
N GLN A 197 -15.29 4.20 -0.07
CA GLN A 197 -14.83 2.91 -0.55
C GLN A 197 -14.46 3.00 -2.03
N VAL A 198 -13.65 2.06 -2.50
CA VAL A 198 -13.32 1.91 -3.90
C VAL A 198 -13.65 0.49 -4.34
N LYS A 199 -14.36 0.37 -5.47
CA LYS A 199 -14.55 -0.90 -6.15
C LYS A 199 -13.30 -1.21 -6.95
N LEU A 200 -12.68 -2.37 -6.74
CA LEU A 200 -11.57 -2.89 -7.52
C LEU A 200 -12.10 -4.00 -8.44
N GLN A 201 -11.83 -3.86 -9.74
CA GLN A 201 -12.22 -4.82 -10.78
C GLN A 201 -11.00 -5.33 -11.54
N PRO A 202 -10.58 -6.59 -11.35
CA PRO A 202 -9.51 -7.18 -12.15
C PRO A 202 -9.98 -7.36 -13.61
N ILE A 203 -9.26 -6.79 -14.58
CA ILE A 203 -9.58 -6.96 -16.01
C ILE A 203 -8.73 -8.06 -16.61
N VAL A 204 -7.41 -7.90 -16.50
CA VAL A 204 -6.41 -8.87 -16.96
C VAL A 204 -5.41 -9.02 -15.83
N PHE A 205 -5.57 -10.04 -14.99
CA PHE A 205 -4.64 -10.28 -13.89
C PHE A 205 -3.23 -10.63 -14.40
N PRO A 206 -2.13 -10.08 -13.81
CA PRO A 206 -2.05 -8.99 -12.82
C PRO A 206 -1.76 -7.60 -13.44
N ILE A 207 -2.13 -7.38 -14.70
CA ILE A 207 -1.61 -6.31 -15.56
C ILE A 207 -2.57 -5.13 -15.68
N LYS A 208 -3.88 -5.37 -15.72
CA LYS A 208 -4.90 -4.32 -15.91
C LYS A 208 -5.97 -4.45 -14.83
N LEU A 209 -6.16 -3.37 -14.07
CA LEU A 209 -7.22 -3.24 -13.07
C LEU A 209 -7.98 -1.94 -13.31
N PHE A 210 -9.25 -1.93 -12.93
CA PHE A 210 -10.10 -0.75 -12.98
C PHE A 210 -10.69 -0.47 -11.61
N TYR A 211 -10.72 0.81 -11.25
CA TYR A 211 -11.19 1.28 -9.97
C TYR A 211 -12.33 2.29 -10.15
N THR A 212 -13.36 2.16 -9.32
CA THR A 212 -14.40 3.17 -9.14
C THR A 212 -14.42 3.60 -7.69
N PHE A 213 -13.89 4.79 -7.42
CA PHE A 213 -13.89 5.39 -6.10
C PHE A 213 -15.24 6.07 -5.83
N TYR A 214 -15.77 5.87 -4.64
CA TYR A 214 -16.95 6.54 -4.13
C TYR A 214 -16.52 7.48 -2.98
N LEU A 215 -16.02 8.66 -3.35
CA LEU A 215 -15.37 9.59 -2.45
C LEU A 215 -16.39 10.52 -1.79
N LYS A 216 -16.19 10.76 -0.49
CA LYS A 216 -16.99 11.68 0.33
C LYS A 216 -16.08 12.63 1.09
N GLY A 217 -16.64 13.74 1.57
CA GLY A 217 -15.97 14.65 2.50
C GLY A 217 -14.94 15.60 1.89
N ILE A 218 -14.92 15.71 0.57
CA ILE A 218 -14.02 16.61 -0.17
C ILE A 218 -14.82 17.53 -1.10
N SER A 219 -14.19 18.62 -1.51
CA SER A 219 -14.70 19.56 -2.53
C SER A 219 -14.84 18.88 -3.89
N ASP A 220 -15.52 19.55 -4.83
CA ASP A 220 -15.71 19.00 -6.18
C ASP A 220 -14.37 18.71 -6.88
N LEU A 221 -14.25 17.51 -7.45
CA LEU A 221 -13.03 17.07 -8.13
C LEU A 221 -12.78 17.88 -9.43
N PRO A 222 -11.52 18.24 -9.74
CA PRO A 222 -11.19 18.90 -11.00
C PRO A 222 -11.62 18.09 -12.23
N ALA A 223 -12.16 18.77 -13.24
CA ALA A 223 -12.60 18.12 -14.49
C ALA A 223 -11.45 17.37 -15.20
N GLU A 224 -10.21 17.82 -15.03
CA GLU A 224 -9.03 17.20 -15.62
C GLU A 224 -8.76 15.77 -15.11
N ILE A 225 -9.02 15.50 -13.83
CA ILE A 225 -8.83 14.15 -13.25
C ILE A 225 -10.05 13.24 -13.46
N LEU A 226 -11.24 13.83 -13.56
CA LEU A 226 -12.47 13.11 -13.90
C LEU A 226 -12.45 12.65 -15.36
N GLY A 227 -11.83 13.45 -16.23
CA GLY A 227 -11.82 13.22 -17.66
C GLY A 227 -13.22 13.30 -18.27
N LYS A 228 -13.38 12.69 -19.44
CA LYS A 228 -14.68 12.47 -20.07
C LYS A 228 -15.36 11.23 -19.45
N LYS A 229 -16.39 10.73 -20.13
CA LYS A 229 -17.05 9.48 -19.77
C LYS A 229 -16.01 8.34 -19.69
N PRO A 230 -15.96 7.57 -18.59
CA PRO A 230 -15.05 6.43 -18.49
C PRO A 230 -15.25 5.40 -19.59
N VAL A 231 -14.15 4.87 -20.11
CA VAL A 231 -14.14 3.75 -21.05
C VAL A 231 -14.56 2.48 -20.30
N GLU A 232 -15.39 1.64 -20.91
CA GLU A 232 -15.84 0.40 -20.30
C GLU A 232 -14.67 -0.60 -20.12
N PRO A 233 -14.50 -1.19 -18.92
CA PRO A 233 -13.39 -2.09 -18.65
C PRO A 233 -13.49 -3.36 -19.49
N SER A 234 -12.47 -3.59 -20.32
CA SER A 234 -12.35 -4.80 -21.13
C SER A 234 -10.87 -5.16 -21.37
N PRO A 235 -10.52 -6.40 -21.71
CA PRO A 235 -9.12 -6.79 -21.94
C PRO A 235 -8.39 -5.97 -23.03
N ALA A 236 -9.15 -5.41 -23.98
CA ALA A 236 -8.65 -4.68 -25.13
C ALA A 236 -8.34 -3.20 -24.85
N ILE A 237 -8.71 -2.68 -23.67
CA ILE A 237 -8.43 -1.27 -23.32
C ILE A 237 -6.93 -0.99 -23.31
N GLU A 238 -6.54 0.16 -23.80
CA GLU A 238 -5.16 0.67 -23.73
C GLU A 238 -5.21 2.18 -23.46
N PRO A 239 -4.23 2.76 -22.73
CA PRO A 239 -4.11 4.20 -22.63
C PRO A 239 -3.88 4.81 -24.02
N SER A 240 -4.32 6.05 -24.21
CA SER A 240 -4.07 6.74 -25.47
C SER A 240 -2.56 6.85 -25.74
N PRO A 241 -2.12 6.85 -27.01
CA PRO A 241 -0.70 6.95 -27.33
C PRO A 241 -0.02 8.17 -26.69
N ALA A 242 -0.73 9.29 -26.60
CA ALA A 242 -0.24 10.52 -25.97
C ALA A 242 -0.07 10.34 -24.44
N ALA A 243 -1.03 9.72 -23.76
CA ALA A 243 -0.93 9.44 -22.32
C ALA A 243 0.22 8.49 -22.01
N LYS A 244 0.38 7.44 -22.83
CA LYS A 244 1.45 6.45 -22.71
C LYS A 244 2.84 7.06 -22.97
N ALA A 245 2.94 7.96 -23.95
CA ALA A 245 4.15 8.72 -24.26
C ALA A 245 4.40 9.89 -23.29
N THR A 246 3.51 10.11 -22.31
CA THR A 246 3.59 11.21 -21.33
C THR A 246 3.69 12.58 -21.98
N GLU A 247 2.97 12.78 -23.09
CA GLU A 247 2.90 14.08 -23.76
C GLU A 247 2.34 15.16 -22.81
N PRO A 248 2.80 16.42 -22.88
CA PRO A 248 2.41 17.47 -21.93
C PRO A 248 0.90 17.66 -21.77
N GLN A 249 0.12 17.52 -22.85
CA GLN A 249 -1.33 17.64 -22.83
C GLN A 249 -2.06 16.41 -22.24
N ALA A 250 -1.39 15.26 -22.22
CA ALA A 250 -1.92 13.96 -21.81
C ALA A 250 -1.35 13.50 -20.46
N THR A 251 -0.83 14.45 -19.68
CA THR A 251 -0.43 14.26 -18.29
C THR A 251 -1.16 15.30 -17.43
N ILE A 252 -1.15 15.08 -16.12
CA ILE A 252 -1.51 16.10 -15.14
C ILE A 252 -0.26 16.85 -14.65
N PRO A 253 -0.40 18.01 -14.00
CA PRO A 253 0.74 18.70 -13.41
C PRO A 253 1.57 17.80 -12.48
N ASN A 254 2.87 17.71 -12.77
CA ASN A 254 3.86 16.93 -12.01
C ASN A 254 3.37 15.51 -11.66
N PHE A 255 2.79 14.80 -12.64
CA PHE A 255 2.32 13.43 -12.44
C PHE A 255 3.40 12.56 -11.76
N THR A 256 2.99 11.75 -10.80
CA THR A 256 3.93 10.91 -10.05
C THR A 256 4.46 9.78 -10.93
N ASN A 257 5.78 9.55 -10.90
CA ASN A 257 6.43 8.48 -11.66
C ASN A 257 7.37 7.65 -10.81
#